data_AF-A0A821DVQ8-F1
#
_entry.id   AF-A0A821DVQ8-F1
#
_cell.length_a   1.000
_cell.length_b   1.000
_cell.length_c   1.000
_cell.angle_alpha   90.00
_cell.angle_beta   90.00
_cell.angle_gamma   90.00
#
_symmetry.space_group_name_H-M   'P 1'
#
loop_
_entity.id
_entity.type
_entity.pdbx_description
1 polymer ?
#
loop_
_entity_poly.entity_id
_entity_poly.type
_entity_poly.pdbx_seq_one_letter_code
_entity_poly.pdbx_strand_id
1 'polypeptide(L)'
;MTFSTGLPPQSVAVGDFNNDTQLDIVVANYLSSDVSVLLGFIIIGFMNRIALTAGYGSRPRSVVIADFNNDSRMDVALANSDSHT
;
A
#
# COMPACT_ATOMS: atom_id res chain seq x y z
N MET A 1 -18.81 1.90 4.87
CA MET A 1 -17.97 2.95 4.26
C MET A 1 -17.09 2.28 3.21
N THR A 2 -16.92 2.88 2.03
CA THR A 2 -16.09 2.33 0.94
C THR A 2 -14.99 3.32 0.63
N PHE A 3 -13.77 2.84 0.41
CA PHE A 3 -12.64 3.68 0.07
C PHE A 3 -12.15 3.34 -1.34
N SER A 4 -11.99 4.37 -2.16
CA SER A 4 -11.50 4.21 -3.52
C SER A 4 -9.99 3.93 -3.50
N THR A 5 -9.55 2.98 -4.31
CA THR A 5 -8.15 2.66 -4.59
C THR A 5 -7.87 2.81 -6.09
N GLY A 6 -6.65 2.50 -6.53
CA GLY A 6 -6.36 2.27 -7.95
C GLY A 6 -7.03 0.98 -8.47
N LEU A 7 -6.82 0.68 -9.75
CA LEU A 7 -7.54 -0.38 -10.47
C LEU A 7 -6.61 -1.39 -11.17
N PRO A 8 -7.04 -2.66 -11.29
CA PRO A 8 -7.80 -3.36 -10.28
C PRO A 8 -6.90 -3.60 -9.04
N PRO A 9 -7.45 -3.51 -7.82
CA PRO A 9 -6.73 -3.93 -6.63
C PRO A 9 -6.44 -5.44 -6.70
N GLN A 10 -5.19 -5.85 -6.47
CA GLN A 10 -4.76 -7.26 -6.53
C GLN A 10 -4.42 -7.84 -5.17
N SER A 11 -3.82 -7.04 -4.29
CA SER A 11 -3.33 -7.48 -3.00
C SER A 11 -3.47 -6.36 -1.99
N VAL A 12 -3.71 -6.75 -0.74
CA VAL A 12 -3.82 -5.84 0.40
C VAL A 12 -2.89 -6.32 1.51
N ALA A 13 -2.31 -5.37 2.23
CA ALA A 13 -1.57 -5.64 3.45
C ALA A 13 -1.88 -4.55 4.50
N VAL A 14 -1.71 -4.89 5.77
CA VAL A 14 -2.12 -4.08 6.93
C VAL A 14 -0.95 -3.94 7.90
N GLY A 15 -0.77 -2.76 8.47
CA GLY A 15 0.24 -2.46 9.48
C GLY A 15 0.20 -0.99 9.87
N ASP A 16 0.99 -0.59 10.86
CA ASP A 16 1.13 0.83 11.26
C ASP A 16 2.31 1.43 10.49
N PHE A 17 2.06 2.23 9.45
CA PHE A 17 3.13 2.75 8.57
C PHE A 17 3.62 4.12 9.01
N ASN A 18 2.80 4.86 9.73
CA ASN A 18 3.10 6.22 10.18
C ASN A 18 3.45 6.29 11.67
N ASN A 19 3.50 5.16 12.37
CA ASN A 19 3.84 4.99 13.78
C ASN A 19 2.89 5.78 14.71
N ASP A 20 1.60 5.79 14.36
CA ASP A 20 0.56 6.46 15.14
C ASP A 20 -0.27 5.49 16.02
N THR A 21 0.12 4.21 16.06
CA THR A 21 -0.52 3.10 16.78
C THR A 21 -1.85 2.63 16.18
N GLN A 22 -2.18 3.07 14.96
CA GLN A 22 -3.39 2.69 14.25
C GLN A 22 -3.02 1.86 13.02
N LEU A 23 -3.88 0.90 12.69
CA LEU A 23 -3.66 0.06 11.51
C LEU A 23 -4.03 0.83 10.25
N ASP A 24 -3.06 0.97 9.37
CA ASP A 24 -3.19 1.49 8.03
C ASP A 24 -3.36 0.33 7.01
N ILE A 25 -3.76 0.66 5.78
CA ILE A 25 -3.92 -0.30 4.69
C ILE A 25 -3.07 0.11 3.48
N VAL A 26 -2.38 -0.86 2.88
CA VAL A 26 -1.72 -0.73 1.58
C VAL A 26 -2.39 -1.63 0.55
N VAL A 27 -2.71 -1.11 -0.64
CA VAL A 27 -3.33 -1.86 -1.73
C VAL A 27 -2.52 -1.72 -3.02
N ALA A 28 -2.06 -2.85 -3.56
CA ALA A 28 -1.40 -2.93 -4.86
C ALA A 28 -2.43 -2.82 -6.00
N ASN A 29 -2.26 -1.85 -6.90
CA ASN A 29 -3.20 -1.58 -7.99
C ASN A 29 -2.56 -1.87 -9.34
N TYR A 30 -3.02 -2.96 -9.97
CA TYR A 30 -2.32 -3.58 -11.09
C TYR A 30 -2.25 -2.73 -12.36
N LEU A 31 -3.37 -2.25 -12.89
CA LEU A 31 -3.37 -1.43 -14.10
C LEU A 31 -2.97 0.02 -13.81
N SER A 32 -3.26 0.53 -12.62
CA SER A 32 -2.83 1.86 -12.18
C SER A 32 -1.32 1.98 -11.98
N SER A 33 -0.59 0.85 -11.90
CA SER A 33 0.87 0.84 -11.66
C SER A 33 1.27 1.65 -10.42
N ASP A 34 0.39 1.63 -9.41
CA ASP A 34 0.53 2.38 -8.18
C ASP A 34 0.10 1.54 -6.97
N VAL A 35 0.35 2.10 -5.81
CA VAL A 35 -0.10 1.60 -4.53
C VAL A 35 -0.98 2.64 -3.88
N SER A 36 -2.08 2.19 -3.28
CA SER A 36 -2.97 3.03 -2.48
C SER A 36 -2.67 2.82 -1.02
N VAL A 37 -2.41 3.90 -0.28
CA VAL A 37 -2.25 3.89 1.18
C VAL A 37 -3.46 4.57 1.79
N LEU A 38 -4.12 3.89 2.73
CA LEU A 38 -5.24 4.41 3.50
C LEU A 38 -4.82 4.44 4.96
N LEU A 39 -4.73 5.64 5.52
CA LEU A 39 -4.30 5.83 6.91
C LEU A 39 -5.47 5.59 7.87
N GLY A 40 -5.23 4.81 8.91
CA GLY A 40 -6.19 4.44 9.94
C GLY A 40 -6.37 5.52 11.00
N PHE A 41 -7.60 5.69 11.49
CA PHE A 41 -7.98 6.64 12.52
C PHE A 41 -9.09 6.05 13.42
N ILE A 42 -8.88 6.04 14.74
CA ILE A 42 -9.70 5.40 15.77
C ILE A 42 -11.16 5.87 15.73
N ILE A 43 -11.41 7.13 15.35
CA ILE A 43 -12.75 7.73 15.40
C ILE A 43 -13.41 7.79 14.02
N ILE A 44 -12.64 8.03 12.95
CA ILE A 44 -13.17 8.30 11.61
C ILE A 44 -13.00 7.14 10.61
N GLY A 45 -12.34 6.04 11.01
CA GLY A 45 -12.08 4.89 10.14
C GLY A 45 -10.80 5.10 9.34
N PHE A 46 -10.88 5.23 8.01
CA PHE A 46 -9.72 5.52 7.17
C PHE A 46 -9.84 6.90 6.51
N MET A 47 -8.71 7.57 6.32
CA MET A 47 -8.64 8.82 5.57
C MET A 47 -8.58 8.58 4.05
N ASN A 48 -8.63 9.69 3.30
CA ASN A 48 -8.49 9.69 1.84
C ASN A 48 -7.23 8.96 1.38
N ARG A 49 -7.37 8.23 0.26
CA ARG A 49 -6.31 7.50 -0.44
C ARG A 49 -5.11 8.42 -0.75
N ILE A 50 -3.93 7.99 -0.34
CA ILE A 50 -2.65 8.46 -0.88
C ILE A 50 -2.21 7.48 -1.97
N ALA A 51 -1.88 7.97 -3.16
CA ALA A 51 -1.40 7.14 -4.26
C ALA A 51 0.12 7.30 -4.42
N LEU A 52 0.86 6.18 -4.35
CA LEU A 52 2.30 6.14 -4.52
C LEU A 52 2.63 5.34 -5.79
N THR A 53 3.43 5.92 -6.70
CA THR A 53 3.84 5.22 -7.92
C THR A 53 4.69 3.98 -7.58
N ALA A 54 4.38 2.85 -8.21
CA ALA A 54 5.16 1.61 -8.11
C ALA A 54 6.18 1.47 -9.27
N GLY A 55 6.34 2.52 -10.07
CA GLY A 55 7.06 2.50 -11.34
C GLY A 55 6.12 2.32 -12.53
N TYR A 56 6.41 3.02 -13.62
CA TYR A 56 5.54 3.01 -14.81
C TYR A 56 5.45 1.60 -15.41
N GLY A 57 4.23 1.11 -15.63
CA GLY A 57 3.99 -0.22 -16.19
C GLY A 57 4.37 -1.38 -15.25
N SER A 58 4.71 -1.10 -13.99
CA SER A 58 5.16 -2.10 -13.01
C SER A 58 4.17 -3.25 -12.83
N ARG A 59 2.86 -2.94 -12.84
CA ARG A 59 1.79 -3.92 -12.60
C ARG A 59 1.99 -4.71 -11.30
N PRO A 60 1.92 -4.03 -10.15
CA PRO A 60 2.12 -4.67 -8.86
C PRO A 60 1.02 -5.72 -8.61
N ARG A 61 1.44 -6.91 -8.17
CA ARG A 61 0.57 -8.06 -7.92
C ARG A 61 0.45 -8.42 -6.45
N SER A 62 1.54 -8.29 -5.71
CA SER A 62 1.59 -8.60 -4.29
C SER A 62 2.28 -7.48 -3.54
N VAL A 63 1.81 -7.25 -2.32
CA VAL A 63 2.39 -6.30 -1.38
C VAL A 63 2.60 -6.99 -0.04
N VAL A 64 3.76 -6.75 0.57
CA VAL A 64 4.09 -7.21 1.92
C VAL A 64 4.65 -6.04 2.73
N ILE A 65 4.48 -6.13 4.04
CA ILE A 65 4.85 -5.09 4.99
C ILE A 65 5.62 -5.74 6.13
N ALA A 66 6.82 -5.22 6.39
CA ALA A 66 7.68 -5.59 7.51
C ALA A 66 8.74 -4.51 7.70
N ASP A 67 9.39 -4.47 8.86
CA ASP A 67 10.65 -3.75 9.00
C ASP A 67 11.77 -4.59 8.33
N PHE A 68 12.05 -4.32 7.05
CA PHE A 68 13.04 -5.09 6.27
C PHE A 68 14.46 -4.60 6.50
N ASN A 69 14.62 -3.35 6.94
CA ASN A 69 15.92 -2.69 7.10
C ASN A 69 16.34 -2.52 8.58
N ASN A 70 15.50 -2.93 9.53
CA ASN A 70 15.69 -2.87 10.97
C ASN A 70 15.84 -1.44 11.52
N ASP A 71 15.08 -0.48 10.99
CA ASP A 71 15.02 0.92 11.44
C ASP A 71 13.82 1.24 12.34
N SER A 72 13.04 0.22 12.71
CA SER A 72 11.80 0.35 13.50
C SER A 72 10.68 1.10 12.79
N ARG A 73 10.73 1.24 11.46
CA ARG A 73 9.62 1.71 10.62
C ARG A 73 9.22 0.60 9.67
N MET A 74 7.92 0.49 9.41
CA MET A 74 7.42 -0.51 8.50
C MET A 74 7.77 -0.13 7.06
N ASP A 75 8.46 -1.02 6.37
CA ASP A 75 8.75 -0.92 4.94
C ASP A 75 7.64 -1.60 4.11
N VAL A 76 7.49 -1.17 2.86
CA VAL A 76 6.58 -1.78 1.88
C VAL A 76 7.39 -2.37 0.75
N ALA A 77 7.21 -3.67 0.48
CA ALA A 77 7.81 -4.33 -0.69
C ALA A 77 6.73 -4.82 -1.65
N LEU A 78 7.00 -4.68 -2.95
CA LEU A 78 6.09 -5.05 -4.03
C LEU A 78 6.70 -6.14 -4.90
N ALA A 79 5.92 -7.18 -5.20
CA ALA A 79 6.19 -8.08 -6.30
C ALA A 79 5.28 -7.72 -7.47
N ASN A 80 5.86 -7.56 -8.66
CA ASN A 80 5.17 -7.08 -9.84
C ASN A 80 5.42 -8.04 -11.02
N SER A 81 4.57 -8.02 -12.06
CA SER A 81 4.66 -8.98 -13.16
C SER A 81 5.29 -8.46 -14.44
N ASP A 82 5.59 -7.17 -14.52
CA ASP A 82 6.06 -6.55 -15.76
C ASP A 82 7.24 -5.58 -15.57
N SER A 83 7.77 -5.40 -14.35
CA SER A 83 9.06 -4.69 -14.23
C SER A 83 10.18 -5.60 -14.70
N HIS A 84 10.66 -5.32 -15.90
CA HIS A 84 12.09 -5.34 -16.15
C HIS A 84 12.68 -4.40 -15.10
N THR A 85 13.29 -4.95 -14.05
CA THR A 85 13.99 -4.17 -13.02
C THR A 85 14.96 -3.18 -13.64
#